data_AF-T0I4Z2-F1
#
_entry.id   AF-T0I4Z2-F1
#
_cell.length_a   1.000
_cell.length_b   1.000
_cell.length_c   1.000
_cell.angle_alpha   90.00
_cell.angle_beta   90.00
_cell.angle_gamma   90.00
#
_symmetry.space_group_name_H-M   'P 1'
#
loop_
_entity.id
_entity.type
_entity.pdbx_description
1 polymer ?
#
loop_
_entity_poly.entity_id
_entity_poly.type
_entity_poly.pdbx_seq_one_letter_code
_entity_poly.pdbx_strand_id
1 'polypeptide(L)'
;MVKDLALLIPLILLSICVLTDWRKRKIYNWVTIPGFILGIFYLIYAKAYSASYCLSFFFLFLILLFVYSHGAMRGGDVKLLLALSLFLTPGAFFFNSAIFMFSAFFYFFFQTVRVKGLSRTIHDVKTDSLVLIAIGENNNSFANGVKSRPFPGGGAVLISSCYMLTSFLFS
;
A
#
# COMPACT_ATOMS: atom_id res chain seq x y z
N MET A 1 3.21 -17.57 21.73
CA MET A 1 2.02 -16.85 22.20
C MET A 1 1.95 -15.40 21.69
N VAL A 2 2.90 -14.51 22.03
CA VAL A 2 2.87 -13.10 21.58
C VAL A 2 3.07 -12.96 20.06
N LYS A 3 3.95 -13.79 19.47
CA LYS A 3 4.15 -13.85 18.01
C LYS A 3 2.90 -14.31 17.25
N ASP A 4 2.14 -15.25 17.83
CA ASP A 4 0.92 -15.78 17.20
C ASP A 4 -0.18 -14.71 17.15
N LEU A 5 -0.30 -13.90 18.21
CA LEU A 5 -1.20 -12.74 18.24
C LEU A 5 -0.83 -11.68 17.19
N ALA A 6 0.47 -11.47 16.95
CA ALA A 6 0.98 -10.54 15.95
C ALA A 6 0.64 -10.94 14.51
N LEU A 7 0.35 -12.21 14.27
CA LEU A 7 -0.05 -12.72 12.97
C LEU A 7 -1.58 -12.77 12.86
N LEU A 8 -2.25 -13.23 13.92
CA LEU A 8 -3.69 -13.47 13.93
C LEU A 8 -4.51 -12.16 13.87
N ILE A 9 -4.09 -11.11 14.60
CA ILE A 9 -4.81 -9.81 14.60
C ILE A 9 -4.77 -9.15 13.21
N PRO A 10 -3.60 -8.96 12.56
CA PRO A 10 -3.53 -8.43 11.19
C PRO A 10 -4.28 -9.29 10.18
N LEU A 11 -4.26 -10.61 10.33
CA LEU A 11 -4.95 -11.53 9.42
C LEU A 11 -6.48 -11.35 9.47
N ILE A 12 -7.06 -11.19 10.66
CA ILE A 12 -8.48 -10.85 10.81
C ILE A 12 -8.77 -9.47 10.21
N LEU A 13 -7.93 -8.48 10.51
CA LEU A 13 -8.08 -7.11 9.98
C LEU A 13 -8.07 -7.11 8.44
N LEU A 14 -7.09 -7.78 7.84
CA LEU A 14 -6.93 -7.94 6.40
C LEU A 14 -8.12 -8.67 5.79
N SER A 15 -8.61 -9.74 6.41
CA SER A 15 -9.78 -10.47 5.94
C SER A 15 -11.01 -9.56 5.88
N ILE A 16 -11.28 -8.79 6.94
CA ILE A 16 -12.38 -7.82 6.97
C ILE A 16 -12.18 -6.75 5.89
N CYS A 17 -10.97 -6.20 5.76
CA CYS A 17 -10.65 -5.19 4.76
C CYS A 17 -10.86 -5.73 3.33
N VAL A 18 -10.39 -6.94 3.03
CA VAL A 18 -10.60 -7.61 1.73
C VAL A 18 -12.07 -7.83 1.44
N LEU A 19 -12.85 -8.31 2.41
CA LEU A 19 -14.30 -8.51 2.25
C LEU A 19 -15.04 -7.18 2.02
N THR A 20 -14.67 -6.12 2.75
CA THR A 20 -15.26 -4.79 2.57
C THR A 20 -14.85 -4.11 1.26
N ASP A 21 -13.61 -4.31 0.82
CA ASP A 21 -13.10 -3.79 -0.46
C ASP A 21 -13.80 -4.50 -1.63
N TRP A 22 -13.99 -5.82 -1.55
CA TRP A 22 -14.77 -6.55 -2.55
C TRP A 22 -16.23 -6.06 -2.59
N ARG A 23 -16.90 -6.00 -1.44
CA ARG A 23 -18.36 -5.73 -1.39
C ARG A 23 -18.70 -4.27 -1.66
N LYS A 24 -17.92 -3.34 -1.11
CA LYS A 24 -18.26 -1.91 -1.08
C LYS A 24 -17.17 -1.01 -1.68
N ARG A 25 -16.04 -1.57 -2.13
CA ARG A 25 -14.88 -0.86 -2.72
C ARG A 25 -14.38 0.27 -1.84
N LYS A 26 -14.48 0.10 -0.52
CA LYS A 26 -14.12 1.08 0.50
C LYS A 26 -13.49 0.37 1.69
N ILE A 27 -12.34 0.87 2.12
CA ILE A 27 -11.69 0.50 3.37
C ILE A 27 -12.21 1.46 4.45
N TYR A 28 -12.94 0.94 5.43
CA TYR A 28 -13.54 1.75 6.49
C TYR A 28 -12.51 2.15 7.54
N ASN A 29 -12.49 3.44 7.89
CA ASN A 29 -11.71 3.94 9.03
C ASN A 29 -12.07 3.20 10.34
N TRP A 30 -13.32 2.75 10.47
CA TRP A 30 -13.79 1.99 11.62
C TRP A 30 -13.10 0.64 11.80
N VAL A 31 -12.43 0.11 10.77
CA VAL A 31 -11.63 -1.12 10.87
C VAL A 31 -10.15 -0.77 11.02
N THR A 32 -9.64 0.21 10.26
CA THR A 32 -8.22 0.58 10.32
C THR A 32 -7.81 1.28 11.61
N ILE A 33 -8.68 2.11 12.21
CA ILE A 33 -8.40 2.77 13.50
C ILE A 33 -8.23 1.75 14.64
N PRO A 34 -9.14 0.80 14.89
CA PRO A 34 -8.93 -0.18 15.95
C PRO A 34 -7.73 -1.09 15.66
N GLY A 35 -7.48 -1.44 14.39
CA GLY A 35 -6.26 -2.16 14.00
C GLY A 35 -4.98 -1.42 14.37
N PHE A 36 -4.94 -0.10 14.13
CA PHE A 36 -3.82 0.75 14.50
C PHE A 36 -3.62 0.83 16.02
N ILE A 37 -4.69 1.01 16.78
CA ILE A 37 -4.66 1.05 18.25
C ILE A 37 -4.14 -0.28 18.82
N LEU A 38 -4.63 -1.42 18.31
CA LEU A 38 -4.15 -2.74 18.71
C LEU A 38 -2.66 -2.94 18.37
N GLY A 39 -2.20 -2.39 17.24
CA GLY A 39 -0.78 -2.40 16.85
C GLY A 39 0.09 -1.62 17.83
N ILE A 40 -0.37 -0.47 18.33
CA ILE A 40 0.35 0.31 19.35
C ILE A 40 0.48 -0.49 20.64
N PHE A 41 -0.62 -1.08 21.12
CA PHE A 41 -0.58 -1.94 22.30
C PHE A 41 0.38 -3.11 22.11
N TYR A 42 0.33 -3.77 20.94
CA TYR A 42 1.28 -4.82 20.61
C TYR A 42 2.74 -4.34 20.67
N LEU A 43 3.06 -3.18 20.10
CA LEU A 43 4.41 -2.62 20.14
C LEU A 43 4.89 -2.38 21.58
N ILE A 44 4.04 -1.81 22.43
CA ILE A 44 4.35 -1.51 23.84
C ILE A 44 4.59 -2.79 24.64
N TYR A 45 3.71 -3.79 24.49
CA TYR A 45 3.76 -5.03 25.28
C TYR A 45 4.78 -6.05 24.76
N ALA A 46 4.94 -6.18 23.44
CA ALA A 46 5.67 -7.30 22.83
C ALA A 46 7.12 -6.99 22.47
N LYS A 47 7.40 -5.78 21.99
CA LYS A 47 8.69 -5.48 21.34
C LYS A 47 9.65 -4.65 22.18
N ALA A 48 9.21 -4.19 23.35
CA ALA A 48 9.89 -3.21 24.19
C ALA A 48 10.22 -1.92 23.42
N TYR A 49 9.99 -0.77 24.04
CA TYR A 49 10.13 0.52 23.36
C TYR A 49 11.59 0.75 22.91
N SER A 50 11.86 0.61 21.61
CA SER A 50 13.17 0.86 21.02
C SER A 50 13.07 1.98 19.98
N ALA A 51 13.99 2.95 20.07
CA ALA A 51 14.00 4.13 19.22
C ALA A 51 14.02 3.79 17.71
N SER A 52 14.60 2.64 17.34
CA SER A 52 14.67 2.15 15.96
C SER A 52 13.28 1.90 15.35
N TYR A 53 12.33 1.39 16.13
CA TYR A 53 10.95 1.16 15.68
C TYR A 53 10.21 2.47 15.45
N CYS A 54 10.36 3.42 16.38
CA CYS A 54 9.72 4.73 16.28
C CYS A 54 10.25 5.51 15.06
N LEU A 55 11.58 5.49 14.85
CA LEU A 55 12.20 6.13 13.71
C LEU A 55 11.74 5.51 12.39
N SER A 56 11.71 4.18 12.30
CA SER A 56 11.29 3.46 11.09
C SER A 56 9.82 3.71 10.76
N PHE A 57 8.96 3.72 11.78
CA PHE A 57 7.54 4.06 11.62
C PHE A 57 7.36 5.50 11.13
N PHE A 58 8.07 6.46 11.71
CA PHE A 58 8.01 7.87 11.32
C PHE A 58 8.49 8.10 9.88
N PHE A 59 9.63 7.52 9.50
CA PHE A 59 10.14 7.61 8.13
C PHE A 59 9.14 7.05 7.13
N LEU A 60 8.49 5.94 7.43
CA LEU A 60 7.57 5.34 6.48
C LEU A 60 6.21 6.04 6.46
N PHE A 61 5.77 6.61 7.57
CA PHE A 61 4.65 7.55 7.56
C PHE A 61 4.94 8.72 6.61
N LEU A 62 6.16 9.26 6.63
CA LEU A 62 6.56 10.35 5.74
C LEU A 62 6.57 9.92 4.26
N ILE A 63 7.10 8.72 3.96
CA ILE A 63 7.08 8.14 2.60
C ILE A 63 5.63 7.94 2.13
N LEU A 64 4.78 7.35 2.96
CA LEU A 64 3.37 7.12 2.62
C LEU A 64 2.61 8.43 2.43
N LEU A 65 2.90 9.45 3.24
CA LEU A 65 2.32 10.78 3.12
C LEU A 65 2.75 11.46 1.82
N PHE A 66 4.01 11.33 1.43
CA PHE A 66 4.51 11.82 0.14
C PHE A 66 3.78 11.15 -1.04
N VAL A 67 3.63 9.83 -1.00
CA VAL A 67 2.94 9.03 -2.03
C VAL A 67 1.45 9.38 -2.10
N TYR A 68 0.81 9.58 -0.94
CA TYR A 68 -0.57 10.03 -0.85
C TYR A 68 -0.76 11.43 -1.43
N SER A 69 0.16 12.37 -1.15
CA SER A 69 0.13 13.73 -1.68
C SER A 69 0.23 13.77 -3.20
N HIS A 70 0.96 12.82 -3.80
CA HIS A 70 1.05 12.68 -5.27
C HIS A 70 -0.17 11.96 -5.88
N GLY A 71 -1.15 11.56 -5.05
CA GLY A 71 -2.37 10.89 -5.50
C GLY A 71 -2.14 9.48 -6.05
N ALA A 72 -0.96 8.89 -5.83
CA ALA A 72 -0.61 7.55 -6.32
C ALA A 72 -1.32 6.43 -5.55
N MET A 73 -1.72 6.69 -4.30
CA MET A 73 -2.34 5.72 -3.41
C MET A 73 -3.56 6.33 -2.71
N ARG A 74 -4.60 5.52 -2.48
CA ARG A 74 -5.81 5.99 -1.79
C ARG A 74 -5.56 6.03 -0.28
N GLY A 75 -6.20 6.99 0.40
CA GLY A 75 -6.02 7.18 1.84
C GLY A 75 -6.44 5.96 2.68
N GLY A 76 -7.35 5.11 2.18
CA GLY A 76 -7.70 3.84 2.82
C GLY A 76 -6.54 2.85 2.84
N ASP A 77 -5.89 2.67 1.68
CA ASP A 77 -4.75 1.76 1.52
C ASP A 77 -3.56 2.23 2.39
N VAL A 78 -3.31 3.54 2.42
CA VAL A 78 -2.25 4.16 3.24
C VAL A 78 -2.46 3.88 4.72
N LYS A 79 -3.68 4.08 5.22
CA LYS A 79 -4.03 3.79 6.62
C LYS A 79 -3.89 2.32 6.96
N LEU A 80 -4.25 1.43 6.03
CA LEU A 80 -4.11 -0.01 6.21
C LEU A 80 -2.64 -0.41 6.29
N LEU A 81 -1.79 0.06 5.36
CA LEU A 81 -0.34 -0.19 5.38
C LEU A 81 0.29 0.33 6.67
N LEU A 82 -0.12 1.51 7.12
CA LEU A 82 0.36 2.11 8.35
C LEU A 82 -0.06 1.30 9.58
N ALA A 83 -1.29 0.78 9.63
CA ALA A 83 -1.74 -0.08 10.73
C ALA A 83 -0.96 -1.41 10.76
N LEU A 84 -0.72 -2.03 9.60
CA LEU A 84 0.03 -3.28 9.51
C LEU A 84 1.50 -3.11 9.93
N SER A 85 2.09 -1.93 9.70
CA SER A 85 3.49 -1.65 10.04
C SER A 85 3.84 -1.90 11.50
N LEU A 86 2.87 -1.68 12.41
CA LEU A 86 3.06 -1.83 13.86
C LEU A 86 3.27 -3.30 14.28
N PHE A 87 2.79 -4.25 13.48
CA PHE A 87 2.92 -5.68 13.76
C PHE A 87 4.23 -6.26 13.20
N LEU A 88 4.74 -5.67 12.11
CA LEU A 88 5.97 -6.10 11.43
C LEU A 88 7.24 -5.61 12.14
N THR A 89 8.36 -6.26 11.89
CA THR A 89 9.69 -5.71 12.22
C THR A 89 10.08 -4.63 11.21
N PRO A 90 10.99 -3.69 11.54
CA PRO A 90 11.31 -2.57 10.66
C PRO A 90 11.79 -3.02 9.27
N GLY A 91 12.63 -4.06 9.21
CA GLY A 91 13.10 -4.64 7.95
C GLY A 91 11.98 -5.29 7.13
N ALA A 92 11.14 -6.13 7.77
CA ALA A 92 10.00 -6.77 7.13
C ALA A 92 9.01 -5.74 6.58
N PHE A 93 8.85 -4.62 7.28
CA PHE A 93 7.96 -3.55 6.88
C PHE A 93 8.41 -2.80 5.61
N PHE A 94 9.67 -2.37 5.52
CA PHE A 94 10.21 -1.76 4.29
C PHE A 94 10.08 -2.72 3.11
N PHE A 95 10.34 -4.01 3.35
CA PHE A 95 10.20 -5.05 2.35
C PHE A 95 8.75 -5.21 1.88
N ASN A 96 7.79 -5.25 2.81
CA ASN A 96 6.35 -5.30 2.48
C ASN A 96 5.91 -4.10 1.65
N SER A 97 6.32 -2.89 2.03
CA SER A 97 6.00 -1.67 1.28
C SER A 97 6.62 -1.68 -0.12
N ALA A 98 7.86 -2.16 -0.25
CA ALA A 98 8.54 -2.28 -1.54
C ALA A 98 7.83 -3.27 -2.48
N ILE A 99 7.48 -4.46 -1.99
CA ILE A 99 6.73 -5.46 -2.77
C ILE A 99 5.36 -4.91 -3.16
N PHE A 100 4.66 -4.26 -2.23
CA PHE A 100 3.35 -3.68 -2.52
C PHE A 100 3.43 -2.61 -3.62
N MET A 101 4.39 -1.69 -3.53
CA MET A 101 4.59 -0.66 -4.56
C MET A 101 4.96 -1.27 -5.92
N PHE A 102 5.84 -2.27 -5.92
CA PHE A 102 6.21 -2.99 -7.14
C PHE A 102 4.99 -3.68 -7.76
N SER A 103 4.23 -4.44 -6.96
CA SER A 103 3.02 -5.12 -7.42
C SER A 103 1.95 -4.14 -7.93
N ALA A 104 1.73 -3.03 -7.22
CA ALA A 104 0.80 -1.99 -7.62
C ALA A 104 1.21 -1.31 -8.94
N PHE A 105 2.52 -1.10 -9.15
CA PHE A 105 3.04 -0.58 -10.41
C PHE A 105 2.74 -1.51 -11.58
N PHE A 106 3.04 -2.81 -11.45
CA PHE A 106 2.72 -3.79 -12.51
C PHE A 106 1.21 -3.89 -12.74
N TYR A 107 0.41 -3.91 -11.68
CA TYR A 107 -1.05 -3.95 -11.80
C TYR A 107 -1.57 -2.75 -12.61
N PHE A 108 -1.13 -1.54 -12.28
CA PHE A 108 -1.51 -0.33 -12.99
C PHE A 108 -1.01 -0.32 -14.45
N PHE A 109 0.19 -0.82 -14.68
CA PHE A 109 0.76 -0.96 -16.02
C PHE A 109 -0.08 -1.92 -16.89
N PHE A 110 -0.36 -3.12 -16.39
CA PHE A 110 -1.20 -4.11 -17.09
C PHE A 110 -2.62 -3.58 -17.34
N GLN A 111 -3.20 -2.87 -16.37
CA GLN A 111 -4.52 -2.27 -16.54
C GLN A 111 -4.52 -1.20 -17.63
N THR A 112 -3.49 -0.34 -17.66
CA THR A 112 -3.33 0.68 -18.69
C THR A 112 -3.20 0.05 -20.08
N VAL A 113 -2.36 -0.98 -20.21
CA VAL A 113 -2.19 -1.74 -21.46
C VAL A 113 -3.51 -2.38 -21.91
N ARG A 114 -4.31 -2.95 -21.00
CA ARG A 114 -5.62 -3.54 -21.32
C ARG A 114 -6.66 -2.51 -21.76
N VAL A 115 -6.66 -1.31 -21.17
CA VAL A 115 -7.68 -0.27 -21.45
C VAL A 115 -7.34 0.52 -22.72
N LYS A 116 -6.08 0.92 -22.89
CA LYS A 116 -5.64 1.79 -23.99
C LYS A 116 -5.03 1.04 -25.17
N GLY A 117 -4.59 -0.21 -24.96
CA GLY A 117 -3.77 -0.95 -25.91
C GLY A 117 -2.27 -0.63 -25.76
N LEU A 118 -1.43 -1.59 -26.13
CA LEU A 118 0.02 -1.53 -25.92
C LEU A 118 0.67 -0.36 -26.69
N SER A 119 0.27 -0.15 -27.94
CA SER A 119 0.86 0.89 -28.80
C SER A 119 0.61 2.32 -28.26
N ARG A 120 -0.62 2.60 -27.81
CA ARG A 120 -0.96 3.89 -27.19
C ARG A 120 -0.27 4.08 -25.84
N THR A 121 -0.15 3.01 -25.06
CA THR A 121 0.54 3.03 -23.76
C THR A 121 2.02 3.42 -23.91
N ILE A 122 2.73 2.84 -24.89
CA ILE A 122 4.14 3.17 -25.17
C ILE A 122 4.27 4.62 -25.65
N HIS A 123 3.34 5.08 -26.51
CA HIS A 123 3.34 6.46 -26.97
C HIS A 123 3.14 7.44 -25.81
N ASP A 124 2.18 7.20 -24.92
CA ASP A 124 1.93 8.02 -23.74
C ASP A 124 3.16 8.07 -22.81
N VAL A 125 3.80 6.93 -22.52
CA VAL A 125 5.03 6.88 -21.71
C VAL A 125 6.15 7.69 -22.35
N LYS A 126 6.37 7.51 -23.66
CA LYS A 126 7.42 8.23 -24.38
C LYS A 126 7.15 9.73 -24.35
N THR A 127 5.91 10.14 -24.56
CA THR A 127 5.52 11.55 -24.54
C THR A 127 5.73 12.14 -23.14
N ASP A 128 5.24 11.48 -22.08
CA ASP A 128 5.42 11.96 -20.71
C ASP A 128 6.90 12.04 -20.31
N SER A 129 7.73 11.06 -20.71
CA SER A 129 9.17 11.09 -20.44
C SER A 129 9.89 12.24 -21.16
N LEU A 130 9.51 12.54 -22.40
CA LEU A 130 10.11 13.63 -23.18
C LEU A 130 9.69 15.00 -22.64
N VAL A 131 8.42 15.17 -22.27
CA VAL A 131 7.91 16.41 -21.66
C VAL A 131 8.57 16.64 -20.29
N LEU A 132 8.75 15.59 -19.49
CA LEU A 132 9.45 15.70 -18.22
C LEU A 132 10.91 16.14 -18.40
N ILE A 133 11.61 15.59 -19.39
CA ILE A 133 13.02 15.97 -19.67
C ILE A 133 13.11 17.39 -20.26
N ALA A 134 12.18 17.78 -21.11
CA ALA A 134 12.23 19.06 -21.82
C ALA A 134 11.70 20.25 -21.01
N ILE A 135 10.62 20.05 -20.26
CA ILE A 135 9.85 21.10 -19.57
C ILE A 135 9.99 20.98 -18.04
N GLY A 136 10.37 19.81 -17.52
CA GLY A 136 10.39 19.53 -16.08
C GLY A 136 9.01 19.25 -15.49
N GLU A 137 7.96 19.27 -16.32
CA GLU A 137 6.57 19.06 -15.91
C GLU A 137 6.02 17.78 -16.55
N ASN A 138 5.18 17.04 -15.82
CA ASN A 138 4.56 15.82 -16.33
C ASN A 138 3.07 16.05 -16.62
N ASN A 139 2.68 15.90 -17.89
CA ASN A 139 1.30 16.07 -18.34
C ASN A 139 0.37 14.90 -17.95
N ASN A 140 0.92 13.85 -17.32
CA ASN A 140 0.21 12.67 -16.84
C ASN A 140 -0.63 11.98 -17.91
N SER A 141 -0.19 12.04 -19.18
CA SER A 141 -0.90 11.49 -20.35
C SER A 141 -1.10 9.98 -20.20
N PHE A 142 -0.12 9.30 -19.61
CA PHE A 142 -0.17 7.89 -19.28
C PHE A 142 -1.35 7.53 -18.37
N ALA A 143 -1.61 8.35 -17.35
CA ALA A 143 -2.71 8.12 -16.41
C ALA A 143 -4.07 8.65 -16.92
N ASN A 144 -4.06 9.55 -17.90
CA ASN A 144 -5.27 10.14 -18.47
C ASN A 144 -6.10 9.10 -19.21
N GLY A 145 -7.39 8.95 -18.87
CA GLY A 145 -8.30 7.94 -19.45
C GLY A 145 -8.44 6.65 -18.64
N VAL A 146 -7.54 6.36 -17.70
CA VAL A 146 -7.69 5.25 -16.73
C VAL A 146 -8.38 5.74 -15.44
N LYS A 147 -8.21 7.03 -15.09
CA LYS A 147 -8.81 7.67 -13.90
C LYS A 147 -10.36 7.58 -13.83
N SER A 148 -11.06 7.46 -14.95
CA SER A 148 -12.53 7.52 -15.00
C SER A 148 -13.24 6.20 -14.68
N ARG A 149 -12.52 5.07 -14.65
CA ARG A 149 -13.10 3.79 -14.20
C ARG A 149 -12.80 3.63 -12.72
N PRO A 150 -13.81 3.47 -11.85
CA PRO A 150 -13.58 3.31 -10.42
C PRO A 150 -12.63 2.14 -10.22
N PHE A 151 -11.45 2.46 -9.68
CA PHE A 151 -10.38 1.51 -9.36
C PHE A 151 -11.03 0.21 -8.85
N PRO A 152 -10.81 -0.94 -9.52
CA PRO A 152 -11.32 -2.21 -9.03
C PRO A 152 -10.75 -2.43 -7.62
N GLY A 153 -11.63 -2.72 -6.66
CA GLY A 153 -11.29 -2.90 -5.24
C GLY A 153 -10.40 -4.12 -5.01
N GLY A 154 -9.12 -3.99 -5.37
CA GLY A 154 -8.07 -4.99 -5.18
C GLY A 154 -6.90 -4.48 -4.36
N GLY A 155 -6.93 -3.23 -3.89
CA GLY A 155 -5.88 -2.66 -3.05
C GLY A 155 -5.69 -3.46 -1.78
N ALA A 156 -6.80 -3.77 -1.08
CA ALA A 156 -6.74 -4.59 0.13
C ALA A 156 -6.23 -6.02 -0.14
N VAL A 157 -6.57 -6.59 -1.30
CA VAL A 157 -6.12 -7.94 -1.70
C VAL A 157 -4.61 -7.96 -1.94
N LEU A 158 -4.08 -6.97 -2.67
CA LEU A 158 -2.64 -6.84 -2.90
C LEU A 158 -1.88 -6.60 -1.59
N ILE A 159 -2.40 -5.74 -0.71
CA ILE A 159 -1.79 -5.50 0.61
C ILE A 159 -1.78 -6.79 1.42
N SER A 160 -2.88 -7.53 1.42
CA SER A 160 -3.00 -8.79 2.17
C SER A 160 -2.05 -9.87 1.64
N SER A 161 -1.88 -9.99 0.32
CA SER A 161 -0.98 -10.99 -0.26
C SER A 161 0.49 -10.64 0.00
N CYS A 162 0.86 -9.36 -0.11
CA CYS A 162 2.21 -8.88 0.21
C CYS A 162 2.53 -9.08 1.70
N TYR A 163 1.56 -8.80 2.58
CA TYR A 163 1.73 -9.00 4.01
C TYR A 163 1.97 -10.47 4.34
N MET A 164 1.20 -11.39 3.75
CA MET A 164 1.40 -12.83 3.94
C MET A 164 2.78 -13.31 3.49
N LEU A 165 3.22 -12.88 2.31
CA LEU A 165 4.57 -13.21 1.81
C LEU A 165 5.66 -12.68 2.75
N THR A 166 5.50 -11.44 3.22
CA THR A 166 6.45 -10.82 4.13
C THR A 166 6.48 -11.54 5.48
N SER A 167 5.31 -11.84 6.06
CA SER A 167 5.22 -12.58 7.31
C SER A 167 5.81 -13.98 7.19
N PHE A 168 5.66 -14.65 6.05
CA PHE A 168 6.29 -15.95 5.82
C PHE A 168 7.82 -15.88 5.72
N LEU A 169 8.36 -14.84 5.08
CA LEU A 169 9.81 -14.68 4.89
C LEU A 169 10.55 -14.20 6.15
N PHE A 170 9.86 -13.50 7.05
CA PHE A 170 10.44 -12.91 8.27
C PHE A 170 9.96 -13.58 9.57
N SER A 171 9.26 -14.72 9.48
CA SER A 171 8.89 -15.55 10.64
C SER A 171 10.06 -16.36 11.19
#